data_AF-A0A429MJE4-F1
#
_entry.id   AF-A0A429MJE4-F1
#
_cell.length_a   1.000
_cell.length_b   1.000
_cell.length_c   1.000
_cell.angle_alpha   90.00
_cell.angle_beta   90.00
_cell.angle_gamma   90.00
#
_symmetry.space_group_name_H-M   'P 1'
#
loop_
_entity.id
_entity.type
_entity.pdbx_description
1 polymer ?
#
loop_
_entity_poly.entity_id
_entity_poly.type
_entity_poly.pdbx_seq_one_letter_code
_entity_poly.pdbx_strand_id
1 'polypeptide(L)'
;MDHHHEKKTINEAFKDPVCGMAVTEESKFHEQVGNKTFYFCSEKCQIKFKHDPALYIAKENGSASANASLNKMEAQSNSVNANTSSIYTCPMHPEIRQNHPGNCPICGMSL
;
A
#
# COMPACT_ATOMS: atom_id res chain seq x y z
N MET A 1 16.91 22.30 38.01
CA MET A 1 15.53 22.53 37.54
C MET A 1 15.62 22.59 36.04
N ASP A 2 15.46 21.45 35.37
CA ASP A 2 15.77 21.32 33.94
C ASP A 2 14.72 20.37 33.33
N HIS A 3 13.51 20.90 33.17
CA HIS A 3 12.41 20.23 32.47
C HIS A 3 12.13 21.00 31.18
N HIS A 4 12.82 20.65 30.11
CA HIS A 4 12.45 21.07 28.77
C HIS A 4 12.71 19.95 27.75
N HIS A 5 11.66 19.19 27.46
CA HIS A 5 11.42 18.71 26.10
C HIS A 5 9.92 18.72 25.81
N GLU A 6 9.36 19.93 25.75
CA GLU A 6 8.07 20.16 25.11
C GLU A 6 8.30 20.16 23.59
N LYS A 7 8.12 19.02 22.94
CA LYS A 7 7.85 18.98 21.51
C LYS A 7 6.35 18.90 21.30
N LYS A 8 5.76 20.09 21.31
CA LYS A 8 4.38 20.32 20.90
C LYS A 8 4.25 20.13 19.38
N THR A 9 3.14 19.51 19.01
CA THR A 9 2.46 19.67 17.71
C THR A 9 3.01 18.86 16.55
N ILE A 10 2.47 17.66 16.38
CA ILE A 10 2.08 17.18 15.06
C ILE A 10 0.62 16.81 15.16
N ASN A 11 -0.22 17.61 14.51
CA ASN A 11 -1.63 17.31 14.25
C ASN A 11 -1.65 16.22 13.17
N GLU A 12 -1.00 15.08 13.44
CA GLU A 12 -0.85 13.98 12.52
C GLU A 12 -2.07 13.10 12.65
N ALA A 13 -3.05 13.34 11.78
CA ALA A 13 -4.05 12.32 11.50
C ALA A 13 -3.29 11.11 10.92
N PHE A 14 -3.06 10.10 11.77
CA PHE A 14 -2.48 8.83 11.37
C PHE A 14 -3.39 8.21 10.31
N LYS A 15 -2.81 7.53 9.33
CA LYS A 15 -3.59 6.86 8.28
C LYS A 15 -3.44 5.37 8.45
N ASP A 16 -4.58 4.68 8.45
CA ASP A 16 -4.61 3.23 8.39
C ASP A 16 -3.98 2.80 7.05
N PRO A 17 -2.86 2.07 7.04
CA PRO A 17 -2.15 1.74 5.81
C PRO A 17 -2.87 0.66 4.99
N VAL A 18 -3.86 -0.02 5.56
CA VAL A 18 -4.65 -1.07 4.91
C VAL A 18 -5.82 -0.47 4.13
N CYS A 19 -6.52 0.51 4.69
CA CYS A 19 -7.71 1.10 4.07
C CYS A 19 -7.60 2.59 3.72
N GLY A 20 -6.57 3.29 4.22
CA GLY A 20 -6.36 4.72 4.01
C GLY A 20 -7.25 5.62 4.86
N MET A 21 -8.04 5.04 5.79
CA MET A 21 -8.89 5.81 6.68
C MET A 21 -8.04 6.60 7.69
N ALA A 22 -8.42 7.85 7.95
CA ALA A 22 -7.80 8.64 9.00
C ALA A 22 -8.16 8.04 10.36
N VAL A 23 -7.15 7.87 11.20
CA VAL A 23 -7.21 7.32 12.55
C VAL A 23 -6.42 8.23 13.49
N THR A 24 -6.73 8.16 14.77
CA THR A 24 -6.07 8.96 15.82
C THR A 24 -5.14 8.07 16.65
N GLU A 25 -4.27 8.69 17.44
CA GLU A 25 -3.38 7.97 18.37
C GLU A 25 -4.14 7.18 19.44
N GLU A 26 -5.41 7.51 19.66
CA GLU A 26 -6.30 6.83 20.60
C GLU A 26 -6.86 5.51 20.04
N SER A 27 -6.50 5.13 18.82
CA SER A 27 -6.93 3.87 18.22
C SER A 27 -6.53 2.69 19.09
N LYS A 28 -7.51 1.89 19.52
CA LYS A 28 -7.30 0.64 20.29
C LYS A 28 -6.44 -0.38 19.55
N PHE A 29 -6.42 -0.32 18.22
CA PHE A 29 -5.69 -1.25 17.36
C PHE A 29 -4.47 -0.54 16.77
N HIS A 30 -3.28 -0.94 17.18
CA HIS A 30 -2.00 -0.42 16.70
C HIS A 30 -0.96 -1.54 16.64
N GLU A 31 0.08 -1.36 15.81
CA GLU A 31 1.20 -2.30 15.68
C GLU A 31 2.49 -1.53 15.51
N GLN A 32 3.53 -1.91 16.26
CA GLN A 32 4.83 -1.26 16.21
C GLN A 32 5.79 -2.11 15.37
N VAL A 33 6.31 -1.53 14.29
CA VAL A 33 7.31 -2.19 13.43
C VAL A 33 8.58 -1.36 13.43
N GLY A 34 9.61 -1.88 14.11
CA GLY A 34 10.85 -1.17 14.37
C GLY A 34 10.60 0.08 15.23
N ASN A 35 10.92 1.25 14.69
CA ASN A 35 10.77 2.53 15.39
C ASN A 35 9.50 3.28 14.99
N LYS A 36 8.55 2.60 14.33
CA LYS A 36 7.34 3.23 13.79
C LYS A 36 6.08 2.52 14.29
N THR A 37 5.13 3.33 14.75
CA THR A 37 3.82 2.85 15.23
C THR A 37 2.77 3.09 14.16
N PHE A 38 2.07 2.03 13.77
CA PHE A 38 0.97 2.06 12.83
C PHE A 38 -0.35 1.92 13.57
N TYR A 39 -1.35 2.70 13.19
CA TYR A 39 -2.68 2.70 13.79
C TYR A 39 -3.71 2.17 12.79
N PHE A 40 -4.73 1.48 13.29
CA PHE A 40 -5.75 0.83 12.47
C PHE A 40 -7.15 1.26 12.90
N CYS A 41 -8.06 1.33 11.93
CA CYS A 41 -9.46 1.71 12.18
C CYS A 41 -10.26 0.55 12.80
N SER A 42 -9.78 -0.69 12.67
CA SER A 42 -10.49 -1.90 13.07
C SER A 42 -9.53 -3.08 13.24
N GLU A 43 -9.94 -4.07 14.03
CA GLU A 43 -9.21 -5.34 14.21
C GLU A 43 -8.88 -6.02 12.87
N LYS A 44 -9.81 -6.00 11.92
CA LYS A 44 -9.60 -6.58 10.57
C LYS A 44 -8.41 -5.95 9.84
N CYS A 45 -8.24 -4.63 9.95
CA CYS A 45 -7.11 -3.94 9.33
C CYS A 45 -5.80 -4.31 10.03
N GLN A 46 -5.80 -4.39 11.36
CA GLN A 46 -4.64 -4.85 12.13
C GLN A 46 -4.25 -6.28 11.74
N ILE A 47 -5.20 -7.21 11.63
CA ILE A 47 -4.93 -8.61 11.23
C ILE A 47 -4.30 -8.67 9.84
N LYS A 48 -4.84 -7.93 8.85
CA LYS A 48 -4.28 -7.88 7.50
C LYS A 48 -2.86 -7.34 7.50
N PHE A 49 -2.61 -6.30 8.28
CA PHE A 49 -1.27 -5.75 8.45
C PHE A 49 -0.31 -6.74 9.10
N LYS A 50 -0.73 -7.46 10.14
CA LYS A 50 0.09 -8.50 10.80
C LYS A 50 0.41 -9.66 9.87
N HIS A 51 -0.49 -10.00 8.95
CA HIS A 51 -0.27 -11.08 7.99
C HIS A 51 0.83 -10.72 6.99
N ASP A 52 0.87 -9.48 6.51
CA ASP A 52 1.89 -9.04 5.56
C ASP A 52 2.28 -7.57 5.75
N PRO A 53 3.06 -7.24 6.79
CA PRO A 53 3.36 -5.86 7.14
C PRO A 53 4.27 -5.19 6.11
N ALA A 54 5.14 -5.96 5.43
CA ALA A 54 6.08 -5.46 4.44
C ALA A 54 5.37 -4.74 3.27
N LEU A 55 4.25 -5.29 2.79
CA LEU A 55 3.46 -4.70 1.71
C LEU A 55 2.89 -3.33 2.07
N TYR A 56 2.48 -3.15 3.32
CA TYR A 56 1.88 -1.91 3.80
C TYR A 56 2.93 -0.86 4.18
N ILE A 57 4.05 -1.28 4.77
CA ILE A 57 5.17 -0.41 5.15
C ILE A 57 5.89 0.16 3.92
N ALA A 58 6.05 -0.64 2.85
CA ALA A 58 6.66 -0.19 1.60
C ALA A 58 5.86 0.97 0.96
N LYS A 59 4.52 0.90 1.04
CA LYS A 59 3.64 1.93 0.50
C LYS A 59 3.66 3.22 1.31
N GLU A 60 3.82 3.13 2.62
CA GLU A 60 3.85 4.30 3.51
C GLU A 60 5.16 5.10 3.36
N ASN A 61 6.30 4.43 3.15
CA ASN A 61 7.58 5.09 2.86
C ASN A 61 7.65 5.69 1.44
N GLY A 62 6.77 5.26 0.54
CA GLY A 62 6.68 5.78 -0.84
C GLY A 62 5.81 7.03 -1.00
N SER A 63 5.26 7.60 0.08
CA SER A 63 4.22 8.64 0.00
C SER A 63 4.59 9.95 0.70
N ALA A 64 5.85 10.37 0.63
CA ALA A 64 6.27 11.73 0.97
C ALA A 64 6.71 12.53 -0.28
N SER A 65 5.88 12.56 -1.33
CA SER A 65 5.77 13.70 -2.23
C SER A 65 4.52 13.62 -3.13
N ALA A 66 3.81 14.74 -3.17
CA ALA A 66 2.72 15.13 -4.08
C ALA A 66 1.34 14.48 -3.89
N ASN A 67 0.45 15.24 -3.24
CA ASN A 67 -0.97 15.26 -3.58
C ASN A 67 -1.21 16.27 -4.71
N ALA A 68 -2.27 16.00 -5.49
CA ALA A 68 -2.86 16.77 -6.59
C ALA A 68 -2.12 16.65 -7.95
N SER A 69 -2.71 16.16 -9.04
CA SER A 69 -4.11 15.86 -9.35
C SER A 69 -4.20 14.90 -10.54
N LEU A 70 -5.31 14.16 -10.56
CA LEU A 70 -5.99 13.54 -11.70
C LEU A 70 -5.61 14.25 -13.03
N ASN A 71 -5.25 13.59 -14.13
CA ASN A 71 -6.02 12.57 -14.82
C ASN A 71 -5.21 12.06 -16.04
N LYS A 72 -5.64 10.89 -16.54
CA LYS A 72 -5.48 10.44 -17.93
C LYS A 72 -4.06 10.11 -18.42
N MET A 73 -3.95 8.82 -18.75
CA MET A 73 -3.41 8.24 -19.98
C MET A 73 -2.41 9.05 -20.82
N GLU A 74 -1.40 8.28 -21.23
CA GLU A 74 -0.59 8.41 -22.45
C GLU A 74 0.80 9.04 -22.27
N ALA A 75 1.79 8.19 -22.62
CA ALA A 75 3.09 8.52 -23.22
C ALA A 75 4.06 9.34 -22.34
N GLN A 76 5.33 8.97 -22.15
CA GLN A 76 6.29 8.17 -22.90
C GLN A 76 7.33 7.65 -21.89
N SER A 77 7.71 6.36 -21.94
CA SER A 77 8.90 5.87 -22.68
C SER A 77 10.21 6.44 -22.11
N ASN A 78 11.29 5.72 -21.84
CA ASN A 78 11.75 4.40 -22.30
C ASN A 78 13.08 4.13 -21.58
N SER A 79 13.35 2.89 -21.16
CA SER A 79 14.60 2.17 -21.50
C SER A 79 14.62 0.81 -20.80
N VAL A 80 14.13 -0.28 -21.43
CA VAL A 80 14.85 -1.19 -22.37
C VAL A 80 15.59 -2.27 -21.55
N ASN A 81 15.44 -3.59 -21.73
CA ASN A 81 14.72 -4.46 -22.67
C ASN A 81 15.02 -5.91 -22.24
N ALA A 82 14.02 -6.79 -22.17
CA ALA A 82 14.20 -8.18 -22.55
C ALA A 82 12.85 -8.79 -22.90
N ASN A 83 12.68 -8.99 -24.19
CA ASN A 83 11.60 -9.71 -24.85
C ASN A 83 11.44 -11.12 -24.28
N THR A 84 10.55 -11.30 -23.31
CA THR A 84 9.84 -12.56 -23.13
C THR A 84 8.37 -12.21 -22.98
N SER A 85 7.63 -12.27 -24.09
CA SER A 85 6.17 -12.27 -24.11
C SER A 85 5.65 -13.54 -23.44
N SER A 86 5.89 -13.66 -22.13
CA SER A 86 5.30 -14.67 -21.29
C SER A 86 3.80 -14.41 -21.30
N ILE A 87 3.07 -15.20 -22.07
CA ILE A 87 1.61 -15.14 -22.11
C ILE A 87 1.12 -15.79 -20.83
N TYR A 88 0.68 -14.96 -19.90
CA TYR A 88 0.11 -15.39 -18.63
C TYR A 88 -1.32 -15.88 -18.88
N THR A 89 -1.54 -17.17 -18.64
CA THR A 89 -2.82 -17.84 -18.90
C THR A 89 -3.43 -18.33 -17.60
N CYS A 90 -4.72 -18.06 -17.40
CA CYS A 90 -5.40 -18.49 -16.18
C CYS A 90 -5.58 -20.01 -16.17
N PRO A 91 -5.16 -20.74 -15.11
CA PRO A 91 -5.31 -22.20 -15.05
C PRO A 91 -6.78 -22.64 -15.02
N MET A 92 -7.68 -21.76 -14.60
CA MET A 92 -9.13 -21.99 -14.59
C MET A 92 -9.83 -21.49 -15.86
N HIS A 93 -9.23 -20.53 -16.57
CA HIS A 93 -9.82 -19.87 -17.75
C HIS A 93 -8.77 -19.79 -18.87
N PRO A 94 -8.51 -20.89 -19.60
CA PRO A 94 -7.45 -20.96 -20.61
C PRO A 94 -7.64 -20.01 -21.82
N GLU A 95 -8.85 -19.45 -21.97
CA GLU A 95 -9.18 -18.40 -22.95
C GLU A 95 -8.64 -17.02 -22.55
N ILE A 96 -8.34 -16.81 -21.25
CA ILE A 96 -7.77 -15.57 -20.74
C ILE A 96 -6.26 -15.63 -20.84
N ARG A 97 -5.72 -14.82 -21.75
CA ARG A 97 -4.29 -14.68 -22.03
C ARG A 97 -3.90 -13.23 -21.90
N GLN A 98 -2.96 -12.93 -21.01
CA GLN A 98 -2.44 -11.59 -20.82
C GLN A 98 -0.96 -11.52 -21.15
N ASN A 99 -0.56 -10.43 -21.80
CA ASN A 99 0.83 -10.12 -22.15
C ASN A 99 1.51 -9.27 -21.07
N HIS A 100 0.85 -9.10 -19.93
CA HIS A 100 1.36 -8.44 -18.74
C HIS A 100 0.89 -9.22 -17.50
N PRO A 101 1.65 -9.16 -16.38
CA PRO A 101 1.18 -9.69 -15.12
C PRO A 101 -0.06 -8.93 -14.66
N GLY A 102 -1.03 -9.64 -14.09
CA GLY A 102 -2.33 -9.07 -13.76
C GLY A 102 -3.21 -10.04 -12.97
N ASN A 103 -4.49 -9.71 -12.83
CA ASN A 103 -5.47 -10.61 -12.23
C ASN A 103 -6.50 -11.00 -13.29
N CYS A 104 -6.92 -12.26 -13.28
CA CYS A 104 -7.95 -12.76 -14.17
C CYS A 104 -9.26 -11.99 -13.95
N PRO A 105 -9.89 -11.40 -14.98
CA PRO A 105 -11.12 -10.62 -14.82
C PRO A 105 -12.33 -11.48 -14.47
N ILE A 106 -12.24 -12.81 -14.64
CA ILE A 106 -13.33 -13.74 -14.35
C ILE A 106 -13.28 -14.23 -12.89
N CYS A 107 -12.09 -14.61 -12.41
CA CYS A 107 -11.94 -15.22 -11.08
C CYS A 107 -10.99 -14.49 -10.12
N GLY A 108 -10.33 -13.42 -10.57
CA GLY A 108 -9.44 -12.61 -9.74
C GLY A 108 -8.09 -13.25 -9.40
N MET A 109 -7.79 -14.44 -9.93
CA MET A 109 -6.52 -15.14 -9.67
C MET A 109 -5.37 -14.45 -10.42
N SER A 110 -4.20 -14.34 -9.78
CA SER A 110 -3.01 -13.71 -10.38
C SER A 110 -2.50 -14.50 -11.58
N LEU A 111 -2.21 -13.76 -12.66
CA LEU A 111 -1.69 -14.20 -13.95
C LEU A 111 -0.26 -13.69 -14.09
#